data_AF-A0A6A0R119-F1
#
_entry.id   AF-A0A6A0R119-F1
#
_cell.length_a   1.000
_cell.length_b   1.000
_cell.length_c   1.000
_cell.angle_alpha   90.00
_cell.angle_beta   90.00
_cell.angle_gamma   90.00
#
_symmetry.space_group_name_H-M   'P 1'
#
loop_
_entity.id
_entity.type
_entity.pdbx_description
1 polymer ?
#
loop_
_entity_poly.entity_id
_entity_poly.type
_entity_poly.pdbx_seq_one_letter_code
_entity_poly.pdbx_strand_id
1 'polypeptide(L)'
;MKRILLISLSLFCLSELSAQQDPQFTQNMFNRLAVNPAYAGSNGSICGTLLTREQWMGFEGNPRTTVFSADGAFKIAQQYQFGAGLTVIQDEIGPIQTTNAKLGLSYHHRIKQGILALGFDAGIANQSITAKWRTSSGNFDGTEDAAIPNSDAGGYKFDLGGGIYYYTKELYVGLSSTHLNQPLINGKGSGDDKYVFKQVRHYYVMAGYDYELNSMFTLQPSIFTKTDAISTQVDINANVLYNDLIWAGLSYRLNDAVAFLAGVNVPRFEGLRVGMAYDYNISALSDYNDGSLEFMINYCYKIVRKEKIQRYKSVRFL
;
A
#
# COMPACT_ATOMS: atom_id res chain seq x y z
N MET A 1 -31.69 -12.00 33.20
CA MET A 1 -31.50 -11.06 32.06
C MET A 1 -30.52 -9.93 32.36
N LYS A 2 -30.71 -9.12 33.42
CA LYS A 2 -29.76 -8.03 33.78
C LYS A 2 -28.31 -8.49 34.03
N ARG A 3 -28.09 -9.68 34.63
CA ARG A 3 -26.74 -10.25 34.85
C ARG A 3 -26.06 -10.74 33.56
N ILE A 4 -26.81 -11.18 32.56
CA ILE A 4 -26.27 -11.61 31.25
C ILE A 4 -25.87 -10.38 30.42
N LEU A 5 -26.64 -9.29 30.51
CA LEU A 5 -26.32 -8.01 29.87
C LEU A 5 -25.07 -7.36 30.48
N LEU A 6 -24.89 -7.46 31.80
CA LEU A 6 -23.70 -6.96 32.48
C LEU A 6 -22.44 -7.77 32.14
N ILE A 7 -22.58 -9.09 31.96
CA ILE A 7 -21.48 -9.96 31.53
C ILE A 7 -21.13 -9.72 30.05
N SER A 8 -22.10 -9.49 29.16
CA SER A 8 -21.82 -9.11 27.76
C SER A 8 -21.21 -7.72 27.64
N LEU A 9 -21.59 -6.78 28.52
CA LEU A 9 -21.02 -5.43 28.55
C LEU A 9 -19.60 -5.41 29.15
N SER A 10 -19.31 -6.27 30.13
CA SER A 10 -17.95 -6.43 30.67
C SER A 10 -17.00 -7.17 29.73
N LEU A 11 -17.51 -8.09 28.88
CA LEU A 11 -16.72 -8.74 27.84
C LEU A 11 -16.38 -7.83 26.65
N PHE A 12 -17.12 -6.73 26.46
CA PHE A 12 -16.85 -5.73 25.43
C PHE A 12 -15.80 -4.67 25.85
N CYS A 13 -15.37 -4.67 27.12
CA CYS A 13 -14.52 -3.62 27.68
C CYS A 13 -13.03 -3.99 27.75
N LEU A 14 -12.61 -5.12 27.16
CA LEU A 14 -11.25 -5.64 27.22
C LEU A 14 -10.55 -5.78 25.87
N SER A 15 -11.07 -5.17 24.80
CA SER A 15 -10.30 -5.04 23.57
C SER A 15 -9.21 -4.00 23.81
N GLU A 16 -7.97 -4.45 24.02
CA GLU A 16 -6.80 -3.61 23.86
C GLU A 16 -6.88 -2.94 22.47
N LEU A 17 -7.15 -1.65 22.45
CA LEU A 17 -7.14 -0.82 21.25
C LEU A 17 -5.68 -0.73 20.77
N SER A 18 -5.25 -1.71 20.00
CA SER A 18 -3.98 -1.66 19.28
C SER A 18 -4.20 -0.83 18.01
N ALA A 19 -3.87 0.46 18.07
CA ALA A 19 -4.13 1.44 17.01
C ALA A 19 -2.98 1.61 16.00
N GLN A 20 -2.19 0.57 15.72
CA GLN A 20 -1.20 0.63 14.63
C GLN A 20 -1.87 0.25 13.31
N GLN A 21 -2.12 1.24 12.48
CA GLN A 21 -2.70 1.07 11.14
C GLN A 21 -1.58 1.03 10.10
N ASP A 22 -1.76 0.22 9.06
CA ASP A 22 -0.92 0.31 7.87
C ASP A 22 -1.04 1.73 7.27
N PRO A 23 0.02 2.26 6.63
CA PRO A 23 0.00 3.60 6.06
C PRO A 23 -1.15 3.83 5.08
N GLN A 24 -1.57 5.09 4.96
CA GLN A 24 -2.67 5.47 4.08
C GLN A 24 -2.18 6.06 2.76
N PHE A 25 -2.84 5.70 1.67
CA PHE A 25 -2.51 6.21 0.32
C PHE A 25 -3.75 6.78 -0.35
N THR A 26 -3.64 8.00 -0.87
CA THR A 26 -4.73 8.63 -1.64
C THR A 26 -4.73 8.11 -3.07
N GLN A 27 -3.55 7.93 -3.66
CA GLN A 27 -3.35 7.31 -4.96
C GLN A 27 -3.35 5.76 -4.89
N ASN A 28 -4.20 5.18 -4.05
CA ASN A 28 -4.30 3.72 -3.83
C ASN A 28 -4.51 2.94 -5.16
N MET A 29 -5.21 3.53 -6.12
CA MET A 29 -5.46 2.94 -7.44
C MET A 29 -4.20 2.75 -8.29
N PHE A 30 -3.10 3.45 -7.95
CA PHE A 30 -1.81 3.36 -8.64
C PHE A 30 -0.74 2.61 -7.83
N ASN A 31 -1.00 2.28 -6.55
CA ASN A 31 -0.06 1.58 -5.66
C ASN A 31 -0.57 0.21 -5.19
N ARG A 32 -1.18 -0.57 -6.10
CA ARG A 32 -1.85 -1.85 -5.76
C ARG A 32 -0.89 -2.91 -5.23
N LEU A 33 0.36 -2.94 -5.72
CA LEU A 33 1.38 -3.89 -5.28
C LEU A 33 1.72 -3.74 -3.80
N ALA A 34 1.59 -2.53 -3.24
CA ALA A 34 1.97 -2.26 -1.84
C ALA A 34 1.15 -3.09 -0.85
N VAL A 35 -0.09 -3.45 -1.20
CA VAL A 35 -1.02 -4.17 -0.32
C VAL A 35 -1.50 -5.50 -0.89
N ASN A 36 -1.29 -5.78 -2.19
CA ASN A 36 -1.72 -7.01 -2.82
C ASN A 36 -0.60 -7.61 -3.71
N PRO A 37 0.10 -8.66 -3.26
CA PRO A 37 1.17 -9.29 -4.05
C PRO A 37 0.65 -9.99 -5.32
N ALA A 38 -0.65 -10.31 -5.41
CA ALA A 38 -1.23 -10.91 -6.60
C ALA A 38 -1.33 -9.94 -7.79
N TYR A 39 -1.16 -8.63 -7.55
CA TYR A 39 -1.06 -7.63 -8.61
C TYR A 39 0.24 -7.76 -9.42
N ALA A 40 1.32 -8.29 -8.84
CA ALA A 40 2.64 -8.34 -9.49
C ALA A 40 2.53 -8.94 -10.90
N GLY A 41 3.08 -8.27 -11.90
CA GLY A 41 3.07 -8.72 -13.29
C GLY A 41 1.74 -8.56 -14.04
N SER A 42 0.69 -7.99 -13.43
CA SER A 42 -0.61 -7.83 -14.11
C SER A 42 -0.56 -6.87 -15.30
N ASN A 43 0.34 -5.87 -15.26
CA ASN A 43 0.52 -4.89 -16.33
C ASN A 43 1.33 -5.42 -17.53
N GLY A 44 1.91 -6.62 -17.43
CA GLY A 44 2.73 -7.23 -18.50
C GLY A 44 4.02 -6.47 -18.86
N SER A 45 4.31 -5.39 -18.16
CA SER A 45 5.49 -4.52 -18.29
C SER A 45 6.34 -4.65 -17.02
N ILE A 46 7.60 -4.20 -17.07
CA ILE A 46 8.34 -3.94 -15.83
C ILE A 46 7.97 -2.55 -15.37
N CYS A 47 7.38 -2.43 -14.18
CA CYS A 47 6.94 -1.17 -13.62
C CYS A 47 7.66 -0.88 -12.32
N GLY A 48 7.99 0.39 -12.09
CA GLY A 48 8.44 0.92 -10.82
C GLY A 48 7.58 2.10 -10.40
N THR A 49 7.21 2.17 -9.13
CA THR A 49 6.46 3.27 -8.53
C THR A 49 7.21 3.76 -7.30
N LEU A 50 7.37 5.07 -7.21
CA LEU A 50 7.78 5.78 -6.00
C LEU A 50 6.62 6.69 -5.60
N LEU A 51 6.17 6.58 -4.36
CA LEU A 51 5.12 7.41 -3.78
C LEU A 51 5.62 7.95 -2.45
N THR A 52 5.42 9.24 -2.19
CA THR A 52 5.69 9.85 -0.89
C THR A 52 4.50 10.67 -0.45
N ARG A 53 4.20 10.62 0.84
CA ARG A 53 3.05 11.26 1.47
C ARG A 53 3.48 11.93 2.76
N GLU A 54 3.07 13.18 2.92
CA GLU A 54 3.06 13.87 4.21
C GLU A 54 1.60 14.06 4.63
N GLN A 55 1.22 13.39 5.72
CA GLN A 55 -0.14 13.42 6.24
C GLN A 55 -0.26 14.46 7.36
N TRP A 56 -1.40 15.15 7.42
CA TRP A 56 -1.70 16.17 8.43
C TRP A 56 -0.56 17.17 8.61
N MET A 57 -0.18 17.81 7.50
CA MET A 57 0.83 18.87 7.48
C MET A 57 0.45 19.97 8.49
N GLY A 58 1.46 20.63 9.05
CA GLY A 58 1.28 21.62 10.13
C GLY A 58 1.43 21.03 11.53
N PHE A 59 1.28 19.70 11.72
CA PHE A 59 1.69 19.04 12.95
C PHE A 59 3.19 18.73 12.99
N GLU A 60 3.81 18.95 14.15
CA GLU A 60 5.17 18.45 14.38
C GLU A 60 5.15 16.92 14.59
N GLY A 61 6.02 16.20 13.90
CA GLY A 61 6.03 14.72 13.94
C GLY A 61 4.89 14.07 13.15
N ASN A 62 4.31 14.80 12.18
CA ASN A 62 3.25 14.32 11.33
C ASN A 62 3.65 13.05 10.55
N PRO A 63 2.69 12.15 10.22
CA PRO A 63 3.03 10.93 9.50
C PRO A 63 3.66 11.19 8.14
N ARG A 64 4.80 10.55 7.87
CA ARG A 64 5.50 10.62 6.59
C ARG A 64 5.76 9.21 6.07
N THR A 65 5.18 8.90 4.92
CA THR A 65 5.29 7.58 4.31
C THR A 65 5.95 7.69 2.95
N THR A 66 6.91 6.82 2.68
CA THR A 66 7.49 6.63 1.34
C THR A 66 7.37 5.16 0.95
N VAL A 67 6.86 4.92 -0.25
CA VAL A 67 6.74 3.59 -0.84
C VAL A 67 7.54 3.53 -2.13
N PHE A 68 8.40 2.54 -2.22
CA PHE A 68 8.96 2.09 -3.47
C PHE A 68 8.41 0.71 -3.80
N SER A 69 7.90 0.53 -5.01
CA SER A 69 7.41 -0.76 -5.47
C SER A 69 7.87 -1.01 -6.90
N ALA A 70 8.27 -2.24 -7.23
CA ALA A 70 8.60 -2.61 -8.59
C ALA A 70 8.10 -4.03 -8.89
N ASP A 71 7.54 -4.25 -10.07
CA ASP A 71 7.04 -5.56 -10.48
C ASP A 71 7.24 -5.84 -11.97
N GLY A 72 7.13 -7.11 -12.35
CA GLY A 72 7.16 -7.52 -13.73
C GLY A 72 6.65 -8.94 -13.95
N ALA A 73 6.17 -9.19 -15.16
CA ALA A 73 5.70 -10.51 -15.59
C ALA A 73 6.83 -11.35 -16.19
N PHE A 74 6.81 -12.65 -15.91
CA PHE A 74 7.69 -13.63 -16.55
C PHE A 74 6.94 -14.93 -16.86
N LYS A 75 7.50 -15.75 -17.75
CA LYS A 75 6.90 -17.03 -18.15
C LYS A 75 7.83 -18.19 -17.85
N ILE A 76 7.29 -19.23 -17.22
CA ILE A 76 7.96 -20.52 -17.02
C ILE A 76 7.36 -21.53 -18.02
N ALA A 77 8.23 -22.30 -18.69
CA ALA A 77 7.84 -23.30 -19.69
C ALA A 77 6.91 -22.77 -20.81
N GLN A 78 6.95 -21.46 -21.10
CA GLN A 78 6.14 -20.74 -22.10
C GLN A 78 4.61 -20.73 -21.87
N GLN A 79 4.09 -21.65 -21.06
CA GLN A 79 2.68 -21.81 -20.75
C GLN A 79 2.26 -21.18 -19.42
N TYR A 80 3.14 -21.14 -18.43
CA TYR A 80 2.81 -20.63 -17.10
C TYR A 80 3.26 -19.18 -16.96
N GLN A 81 2.30 -18.29 -16.67
CA GLN A 81 2.55 -16.88 -16.45
C GLN A 81 2.64 -16.59 -14.96
N PHE A 82 3.69 -15.89 -14.58
CA PHE A 82 3.97 -15.47 -13.22
C PHE A 82 4.29 -13.98 -13.18
N GLY A 83 4.21 -13.39 -12.00
CA GLY A 83 4.75 -12.08 -11.69
C GLY A 83 5.68 -12.17 -10.48
N ALA A 84 6.63 -11.24 -10.43
CA ALA A 84 7.47 -11.00 -9.27
C ALA A 84 7.39 -9.52 -8.91
N GLY A 85 7.43 -9.22 -7.62
CA GLY A 85 7.37 -7.86 -7.11
C GLY A 85 8.32 -7.62 -5.94
N LEU A 86 8.73 -6.38 -5.77
CA LEU A 86 9.42 -5.85 -4.60
C LEU A 86 8.60 -4.67 -4.07
N THR A 87 8.38 -4.63 -2.77
CA THR A 87 7.72 -3.52 -2.08
C THR A 87 8.58 -3.12 -0.89
N VAL A 88 8.93 -1.85 -0.78
CA VAL A 88 9.58 -1.24 0.39
C VAL A 88 8.72 -0.07 0.84
N ILE A 89 8.22 -0.14 2.07
CA ILE A 89 7.44 0.92 2.71
C ILE A 89 8.23 1.40 3.90
N GLN A 90 8.56 2.68 3.92
CA GLN A 90 9.14 3.36 5.06
C GLN A 90 8.11 4.36 5.57
N ASP A 91 7.79 4.27 6.86
CA ASP A 91 6.79 5.10 7.52
C ASP A 91 7.36 5.67 8.81
N GLU A 92 7.11 6.95 9.05
CA GLU A 92 7.54 7.68 10.24
C GLU A 92 6.33 8.38 10.86
N ILE A 93 6.04 8.08 12.12
CA ILE A 93 4.96 8.70 12.90
C ILE A 93 5.55 9.15 14.23
N GLY A 94 5.82 10.45 14.36
CA GLY A 94 6.53 11.01 15.50
C GLY A 94 7.87 10.26 15.74
N PRO A 95 8.10 9.67 16.92
CA PRO A 95 9.34 8.97 17.23
C PRO A 95 9.41 7.53 16.66
N ILE A 96 8.31 7.02 16.09
CA ILE A 96 8.21 5.64 15.60
C ILE A 96 8.58 5.60 14.12
N GLN A 97 9.50 4.71 13.77
CA GLN A 97 9.88 4.41 12.40
C GLN A 97 9.56 2.95 12.10
N THR A 98 8.91 2.71 10.97
CA THR A 98 8.54 1.37 10.50
C THR A 98 9.05 1.19 9.08
N THR A 99 9.79 0.11 8.83
CA THR A 99 10.25 -0.26 7.48
C THR A 99 9.78 -1.67 7.16
N ASN A 100 8.98 -1.83 6.12
CA ASN A 100 8.55 -3.12 5.60
C ASN A 100 9.18 -3.34 4.22
N ALA A 101 9.97 -4.39 4.07
CA ALA A 101 10.58 -4.78 2.79
C ALA A 101 10.18 -6.20 2.42
N LYS A 102 9.52 -6.37 1.27
CA LYS A 102 8.85 -7.61 0.86
C LYS A 102 9.13 -7.98 -0.58
N LEU A 103 9.33 -9.28 -0.82
CA LEU A 103 9.37 -9.87 -2.15
C LEU A 103 8.09 -10.67 -2.38
N GLY A 104 7.42 -10.37 -3.48
CA GLY A 104 6.17 -11.00 -3.89
C GLY A 104 6.34 -11.90 -5.11
N LEU A 105 5.56 -12.98 -5.14
CA LEU A 105 5.37 -13.84 -6.31
C LEU A 105 3.88 -14.02 -6.58
N SER A 106 3.50 -13.98 -7.85
CA SER A 106 2.12 -14.19 -8.30
C SER A 106 2.06 -15.24 -9.40
N TYR A 107 1.02 -16.07 -9.38
CA TYR A 107 0.68 -17.02 -10.43
C TYR A 107 -0.58 -16.58 -11.16
N HIS A 108 -0.53 -16.47 -12.49
CA HIS A 108 -1.61 -15.96 -13.33
C HIS A 108 -2.27 -17.11 -14.10
N HIS A 109 -3.57 -17.30 -13.86
CA HIS A 109 -4.39 -18.31 -14.53
C HIS A 109 -5.52 -17.64 -15.31
N ARG A 110 -5.60 -17.92 -16.61
CA ARG A 110 -6.66 -17.36 -17.47
C ARG A 110 -7.99 -18.08 -17.23
N ILE A 111 -9.04 -17.34 -16.87
CA ILE A 111 -10.39 -17.85 -16.66
C ILE A 111 -11.34 -17.05 -17.57
N LYS A 112 -11.89 -17.72 -18.60
CA LYS A 112 -12.77 -17.11 -19.61
C LYS A 112 -12.11 -15.85 -20.23
N GLN A 113 -12.66 -14.68 -19.92
CA GLN A 113 -12.25 -13.37 -20.46
C GLN A 113 -11.24 -12.64 -19.57
N GLY A 114 -11.00 -13.12 -18.34
CA GLY A 114 -10.08 -12.49 -17.39
C GLY A 114 -8.94 -13.40 -16.96
N ILE A 115 -8.13 -12.86 -16.06
CA ILE A 115 -6.99 -13.53 -15.44
C ILE A 115 -7.19 -13.46 -13.94
N LEU A 116 -7.20 -14.63 -13.30
CA LEU A 116 -7.13 -14.78 -11.86
C LEU A 116 -5.67 -14.96 -11.45
N ALA A 117 -5.18 -14.09 -10.60
CA ALA A 117 -3.85 -14.15 -10.02
C ALA A 117 -3.93 -14.50 -8.53
N LEU A 118 -3.06 -15.41 -8.10
CA LEU A 118 -2.84 -15.75 -6.70
C LEU A 118 -1.44 -15.28 -6.33
N GLY A 119 -1.31 -14.54 -5.24
CA GLY A 119 -0.06 -13.92 -4.83
C GLY A 119 0.29 -14.15 -3.37
N PHE A 120 1.58 -14.20 -3.11
CA PHE A 120 2.17 -14.32 -1.78
C PHE A 120 3.40 -13.42 -1.71
N ASP A 121 3.60 -12.77 -0.57
CA ASP A 121 4.83 -12.05 -0.27
C ASP A 121 5.44 -12.48 1.06
N ALA A 122 6.76 -12.38 1.12
CA ALA A 122 7.54 -12.60 2.31
C ALA A 122 8.61 -11.53 2.43
N GLY A 123 8.90 -11.13 3.66
CA GLY A 123 9.78 -10.00 3.89
C GLY A 123 10.18 -9.82 5.34
N ILE A 124 10.69 -8.63 5.62
CA ILE A 124 11.08 -8.19 6.94
C ILE A 124 10.27 -6.94 7.29
N ALA A 125 9.64 -6.98 8.45
CA ALA A 125 9.08 -5.82 9.13
C ALA A 125 10.07 -5.39 10.22
N ASN A 126 10.60 -4.18 10.10
CA ASN A 126 11.43 -3.52 11.09
C ASN A 126 10.63 -2.39 11.71
N GLN A 127 10.75 -2.24 13.03
CA GLN A 127 10.14 -1.15 13.75
C GLN A 127 11.09 -0.69 14.85
N SER A 128 11.21 0.62 14.98
CA SER A 128 12.01 1.26 16.01
C SER A 128 11.30 2.49 16.57
N ILE A 129 11.68 2.85 17.79
CA ILE A 129 11.28 4.07 18.45
C ILE A 129 12.51 4.81 18.93
N THR A 130 12.55 6.12 18.71
CA THR A 130 13.62 6.99 19.20
C THR A 130 13.19 7.62 20.53
N ALA A 131 14.06 7.57 21.54
CA ALA A 131 13.81 8.14 22.87
C ALA A 131 14.06 9.65 22.91
N LYS A 132 13.44 10.39 21.97
CA LYS A 132 13.46 11.86 21.90
C LYS A 132 12.07 12.38 22.18
N TRP A 133 11.78 12.59 23.46
CA TRP A 133 10.48 13.07 23.92
C TRP A 133 10.41 14.60 23.87
N ARG A 134 9.25 15.12 23.47
CA ARG A 134 8.94 16.55 23.55
C ARG A 134 7.60 16.69 24.24
N THR A 135 7.58 17.39 25.37
CA THR A 135 6.34 17.79 26.06
C THR A 135 5.97 19.21 25.68
N SER A 136 4.70 19.58 25.87
CA SER A 136 4.21 20.95 25.64
C SER A 136 4.91 22.02 26.49
N SER A 137 5.62 21.62 27.55
CA SER A 137 6.42 22.49 28.42
C SER A 137 7.92 22.54 28.07
N GLY A 138 8.38 21.77 27.08
CA GLY A 138 9.73 21.86 26.50
C GLY A 138 10.88 21.18 27.26
N ASN A 139 10.66 20.62 28.47
CA ASN A 139 11.72 20.15 29.38
C ASN A 139 11.49 18.74 29.96
N PHE A 140 10.95 17.80 29.20
CA PHE A 140 10.81 16.42 29.67
C PHE A 140 11.65 15.47 28.80
N ASP A 141 12.64 14.83 29.42
CA ASP A 141 13.58 13.91 28.78
C ASP A 141 13.20 12.43 28.94
N GLY A 142 12.02 12.14 29.53
CA GLY A 142 11.55 10.77 29.76
C GLY A 142 12.03 10.14 31.06
N THR A 143 13.00 10.74 31.75
CA THR A 143 13.76 10.06 32.82
C THR A 143 12.97 9.84 34.12
N GLU A 144 11.85 10.51 34.31
CA GLU A 144 11.01 10.39 35.51
C GLU A 144 9.89 9.35 35.40
N ASP A 145 9.59 8.85 34.19
CA ASP A 145 8.55 7.85 33.95
C ASP A 145 9.15 6.57 33.35
N ALA A 146 9.19 5.50 34.13
CA ALA A 146 9.70 4.20 33.69
C ALA A 146 8.85 3.56 32.56
N ALA A 147 7.65 4.07 32.27
CA ALA A 147 6.84 3.63 31.13
C ALA A 147 7.26 4.30 29.81
N ILE A 148 8.05 5.36 29.86
CA ILE A 148 8.53 6.10 28.69
C ILE A 148 9.92 5.60 28.32
N PRO A 149 10.14 5.14 27.06
CA PRO A 149 11.45 4.63 26.66
C PRO A 149 12.58 5.66 26.85
N ASN A 150 13.54 5.36 27.72
CA ASN A 150 14.72 6.20 27.97
C ASN A 150 15.90 5.88 27.03
N SER A 151 15.65 5.03 26.03
CA SER A 151 16.64 4.58 25.05
C SER A 151 15.94 4.20 23.76
N ASP A 152 16.64 4.41 22.65
CA ASP A 152 16.19 3.90 21.36
C ASP A 152 16.02 2.38 21.44
N ALA A 153 14.91 1.88 20.90
CA ALA A 153 14.63 0.47 20.83
C ALA A 153 14.13 0.12 19.45
N GLY A 154 14.59 -1.01 18.92
CA GLY A 154 14.16 -1.47 17.62
C GLY A 154 14.41 -2.95 17.43
N GLY A 155 13.67 -3.52 16.49
CA GLY A 155 13.79 -4.92 16.15
C GLY A 155 13.29 -5.19 14.75
N TYR A 156 13.49 -6.41 14.29
CA TYR A 156 12.93 -6.86 13.03
C TYR A 156 12.34 -8.25 13.19
N LYS A 157 11.33 -8.55 12.38
CA LYS A 157 10.70 -9.86 12.29
C LYS A 157 10.37 -10.18 10.85
N PHE A 158 10.27 -11.47 10.59
CA PHE A 158 9.75 -11.97 9.35
C PHE A 158 8.27 -11.60 9.21
N ASP A 159 7.86 -11.22 8.01
CA ASP A 159 6.50 -10.81 7.71
C ASP A 159 5.99 -11.49 6.44
N LEU A 160 4.70 -11.83 6.44
CA LEU A 160 4.03 -12.53 5.36
C LEU A 160 2.78 -11.78 4.89
N GLY A 161 2.53 -11.82 3.59
CA GLY A 161 1.32 -11.30 2.96
C GLY A 161 0.81 -12.24 1.87
N GLY A 162 -0.44 -12.02 1.47
CA GLY A 162 -1.07 -12.83 0.43
C GLY A 162 -2.28 -12.15 -0.15
N GLY A 163 -2.65 -12.55 -1.36
CA GLY A 163 -3.80 -11.98 -2.04
C GLY A 163 -4.28 -12.76 -3.24
N ILE A 164 -5.46 -12.36 -3.69
CA ILE A 164 -6.13 -12.80 -4.90
C ILE A 164 -6.43 -11.54 -5.69
N TYR A 165 -6.22 -11.60 -7.00
CA TYR A 165 -6.47 -10.47 -7.89
C TYR A 165 -7.03 -10.97 -9.21
N TYR A 166 -8.23 -10.53 -9.56
CA TYR A 166 -8.86 -10.81 -10.83
C TYR A 166 -8.85 -9.56 -11.68
N TYR A 167 -8.44 -9.67 -12.94
CA TYR A 167 -8.41 -8.54 -13.86
C TYR A 167 -8.74 -8.94 -15.30
N THR A 168 -9.28 -7.97 -16.02
CA THR A 168 -9.57 -8.00 -17.46
C THR A 168 -8.88 -6.79 -18.10
N LYS A 169 -9.30 -6.39 -19.32
CA LYS A 169 -8.81 -5.15 -19.92
C LYS A 169 -9.39 -3.92 -19.21
N GLU A 170 -10.63 -4.00 -18.72
CA GLU A 170 -11.36 -2.85 -18.15
C GLU A 170 -11.56 -2.95 -16.63
N LEU A 171 -11.81 -4.15 -16.09
CA LEU A 171 -12.14 -4.39 -14.68
C LEU A 171 -10.94 -4.96 -13.91
N TYR A 172 -10.80 -4.55 -12.65
CA TYR A 172 -10.04 -5.30 -11.64
C TYR A 172 -10.79 -5.43 -10.31
N VAL A 173 -10.54 -6.53 -9.60
CA VAL A 173 -11.03 -6.81 -8.25
C VAL A 173 -9.94 -7.56 -7.48
N GLY A 174 -9.68 -7.17 -6.24
CA GLY A 174 -8.66 -7.78 -5.39
C GLY A 174 -9.09 -7.93 -3.95
N LEU A 175 -8.64 -9.03 -3.34
CA LEU A 175 -8.71 -9.28 -1.90
C LEU A 175 -7.29 -9.61 -1.44
N SER A 176 -6.80 -8.97 -0.39
CA SER A 176 -5.48 -9.30 0.15
C SER A 176 -5.40 -9.07 1.65
N SER A 177 -4.31 -9.55 2.23
CA SER A 177 -3.97 -9.31 3.63
C SER A 177 -2.48 -9.12 3.80
N THR A 178 -2.10 -8.11 4.59
CA THR A 178 -0.74 -7.86 5.06
C THR A 178 -0.60 -8.42 6.48
N HIS A 179 0.64 -8.69 6.90
CA HIS A 179 0.94 -9.15 8.25
C HIS A 179 0.17 -10.42 8.66
N LEU A 180 0.09 -11.41 7.76
CA LEU A 180 -0.62 -12.68 7.98
C LEU A 180 -0.17 -13.38 9.27
N ASN A 181 1.11 -13.31 9.59
CA ASN A 181 1.72 -13.89 10.78
C ASN A 181 1.75 -12.96 12.01
N GLN A 182 1.20 -11.73 11.91
CA GLN A 182 1.12 -10.73 12.98
C GLN A 182 2.40 -10.62 13.81
N PRO A 183 3.53 -10.25 13.19
CA PRO A 183 4.82 -10.34 13.86
C PRO A 183 4.88 -9.47 15.12
N LEU A 184 5.34 -10.10 16.21
CA LEU A 184 5.70 -9.43 17.46
C LEU A 184 7.18 -9.05 17.41
N ILE A 185 7.46 -7.78 17.13
CA ILE A 185 8.81 -7.24 17.01
C ILE A 185 9.31 -6.90 18.41
N ASN A 186 10.27 -7.70 18.88
CA ASN A 186 10.90 -7.46 20.18
C ASN A 186 12.08 -6.49 20.00
N GLY A 187 11.89 -5.25 20.42
CA GLY A 187 12.95 -4.25 20.54
C GLY A 187 13.68 -4.38 21.87
N LYS A 188 15.00 -4.23 21.87
CA LYS A 188 15.81 -4.11 23.08
C LYS A 188 16.18 -2.64 23.28
N GLY A 189 15.92 -2.09 24.46
CA GLY A 189 16.43 -0.78 24.88
C GLY A 189 17.71 -0.91 25.71
N SER A 190 17.98 0.10 26.53
CA SER A 190 19.04 0.10 27.55
C SER A 190 18.69 -0.84 28.70
N GLY A 191 19.66 -1.65 29.14
CA GLY A 191 19.46 -2.59 30.25
C GLY A 191 18.60 -3.80 29.87
N ASP A 192 17.62 -4.14 30.72
CA ASP A 192 16.70 -5.29 30.55
C ASP A 192 15.36 -4.93 29.89
N ASP A 193 15.20 -3.66 29.45
CA ASP A 193 13.96 -3.16 28.87
C ASP A 193 13.62 -3.86 27.53
N LYS A 194 12.41 -4.43 27.49
CA LYS A 194 11.87 -5.14 26.32
C LYS A 194 10.65 -4.42 25.79
N TYR A 195 10.74 -3.98 24.54
CA TYR A 195 9.63 -3.38 23.81
C TYR A 195 9.04 -4.43 22.87
N VAL A 196 7.71 -4.51 22.82
CA VAL A 196 7.02 -5.38 21.88
C VAL A 196 6.17 -4.51 20.98
N PHE A 197 6.61 -4.37 19.74
CA PHE A 197 5.79 -3.75 18.71
C PHE A 197 4.98 -4.82 17.99
N LYS A 198 3.68 -4.61 17.86
CA LYS A 198 2.75 -5.59 17.31
C LYS A 198 2.25 -5.08 15.97
N GLN A 199 2.71 -5.73 14.89
CA GLN A 199 2.11 -5.51 13.58
C GLN A 199 0.78 -6.26 13.50
N VAL A 200 -0.31 -5.49 13.38
CA VAL A 200 -1.65 -6.05 13.25
C VAL A 200 -1.91 -6.45 11.80
N ARG A 201 -2.73 -7.49 11.64
CA ARG A 201 -3.11 -7.97 10.32
C ARG A 201 -4.12 -7.01 9.71
N HIS A 202 -3.84 -6.53 8.51
CA HIS A 202 -4.81 -5.77 7.73
C HIS A 202 -5.36 -6.61 6.59
N TYR A 203 -6.60 -6.34 6.24
CA TYR A 203 -7.32 -6.90 5.12
C TYR A 203 -7.69 -5.78 4.16
N TYR A 204 -7.57 -6.08 2.88
CA TYR A 204 -7.81 -5.12 1.81
C TYR A 204 -8.82 -5.68 0.82
N VAL A 205 -9.75 -4.84 0.41
CA VAL A 205 -10.62 -5.06 -0.74
C VAL A 205 -10.42 -3.91 -1.70
N MET A 206 -10.18 -4.20 -2.97
CA MET A 206 -10.09 -3.18 -4.00
C MET A 206 -10.88 -3.60 -5.23
N ALA A 207 -11.50 -2.63 -5.90
CA ALA A 207 -12.08 -2.85 -7.21
C ALA A 207 -12.07 -1.54 -8.01
N GLY A 208 -12.03 -1.66 -9.32
CA GLY A 208 -12.18 -0.50 -10.20
C GLY A 208 -12.42 -0.92 -11.63
N TYR A 209 -12.86 0.04 -12.43
CA TYR A 209 -13.30 -0.18 -13.79
C TYR A 209 -12.88 0.97 -14.69
N ASP A 210 -12.40 0.69 -15.89
CA ASP A 210 -12.08 1.68 -16.90
C ASP A 210 -13.28 1.78 -17.87
N TYR A 211 -14.09 2.83 -17.71
CA TYR A 211 -15.27 3.10 -18.53
C TYR A 211 -14.95 4.12 -19.62
N GLU A 212 -14.74 3.66 -20.85
CA GLU A 212 -14.54 4.50 -22.03
C GLU A 212 -15.85 5.26 -22.34
N LEU A 213 -15.92 6.55 -22.00
CA LEU A 213 -17.07 7.42 -22.31
C LEU A 213 -17.11 7.74 -23.81
N ASN A 214 -15.93 7.96 -24.39
CA ASN A 214 -15.68 8.18 -25.82
C ASN A 214 -14.18 8.03 -26.09
N SER A 215 -13.74 8.29 -27.32
CA SER A 215 -12.33 8.15 -27.73
C SER A 215 -11.35 9.08 -27.00
N MET A 216 -11.84 10.11 -26.31
CA MET A 216 -11.01 11.08 -25.59
C MET A 216 -11.11 10.96 -24.06
N PHE A 217 -12.19 10.39 -23.52
CA PHE A 217 -12.45 10.40 -22.09
C PHE A 217 -12.71 8.98 -21.56
N THR A 218 -11.96 8.61 -20.53
CA THR A 218 -12.15 7.36 -19.78
C THR A 218 -12.42 7.70 -18.32
N LEU A 219 -13.56 7.28 -17.79
CA LEU A 219 -13.90 7.40 -16.38
C LEU A 219 -13.38 6.16 -15.64
N GLN A 220 -12.66 6.36 -14.55
CA GLN A 220 -12.03 5.32 -13.75
C GLN A 220 -12.56 5.36 -12.31
N PRO A 221 -13.78 4.86 -12.04
CA PRO A 221 -14.23 4.66 -10.67
C PRO A 221 -13.41 3.56 -10.00
N SER A 222 -13.11 3.74 -8.72
CA SER A 222 -12.56 2.68 -7.88
C SER A 222 -13.04 2.77 -6.44
N ILE A 223 -13.01 1.64 -5.77
CA ILE A 223 -13.21 1.53 -4.33
C ILE A 223 -12.00 0.82 -3.73
N PHE A 224 -11.56 1.30 -2.58
CA PHE A 224 -10.47 0.71 -1.82
C PHE A 224 -10.88 0.67 -0.35
N THR A 225 -10.79 -0.50 0.27
CA THR A 225 -11.17 -0.70 1.66
C THR A 225 -10.01 -1.32 2.41
N LYS A 226 -9.70 -0.77 3.58
CA LYS A 226 -8.69 -1.26 4.52
C LYS A 226 -9.35 -1.51 5.87
N THR A 227 -9.07 -2.65 6.48
CA THR A 227 -9.55 -2.96 7.82
C THR A 227 -8.60 -3.87 8.58
N ASP A 228 -8.43 -3.65 9.88
CA ASP A 228 -7.78 -4.56 10.83
C ASP A 228 -8.80 -5.42 11.60
N ALA A 229 -10.06 -5.45 11.13
CA ALA A 229 -11.25 -6.00 11.78
C ALA A 229 -11.74 -5.24 13.04
N ILE A 230 -11.11 -4.11 13.40
CA ILE A 230 -11.54 -3.21 14.48
C ILE A 230 -12.00 -1.87 13.89
N SER A 231 -11.17 -1.26 13.06
CA SER A 231 -11.44 -0.06 12.29
C SER A 231 -11.51 -0.40 10.80
N THR A 232 -12.44 0.24 10.09
CA THR A 232 -12.60 0.06 8.65
C THR A 232 -12.61 1.42 7.99
N GLN A 233 -11.74 1.57 6.99
CA GLN A 233 -11.68 2.74 6.15
C GLN A 233 -12.04 2.37 4.72
N VAL A 234 -12.85 3.21 4.09
CA VAL A 234 -13.32 3.02 2.73
C VAL A 234 -13.06 4.31 1.95
N ASP A 235 -12.33 4.17 0.85
CA ASP A 235 -12.04 5.21 -0.12
C ASP A 235 -12.86 4.93 -1.38
N ILE A 236 -13.63 5.92 -1.82
CA ILE A 236 -14.34 5.91 -3.10
C ILE A 236 -13.67 6.95 -3.99
N ASN A 237 -13.19 6.52 -5.15
CA ASN A 237 -12.43 7.38 -6.06
C ASN A 237 -13.11 7.43 -7.44
N ALA A 238 -12.99 8.57 -8.11
CA ALA A 238 -13.38 8.73 -9.50
C ALA A 238 -12.36 9.61 -10.21
N ASN A 239 -11.59 9.01 -11.11
CA ASN A 239 -10.66 9.72 -11.99
C ASN A 239 -11.22 9.81 -13.41
N VAL A 240 -10.91 10.87 -14.12
CA VAL A 240 -11.16 11.02 -15.56
C VAL A 240 -9.81 11.12 -16.25
N LEU A 241 -9.54 10.21 -17.18
CA LEU A 241 -8.37 10.20 -18.05
C LEU A 241 -8.76 10.81 -19.41
N TYR A 242 -8.03 11.82 -19.82
CA TYR A 242 -8.20 12.54 -21.08
C TYR A 242 -7.07 12.19 -22.06
N ASN A 243 -7.43 11.65 -23.23
CA ASN A 243 -6.54 11.25 -24.33
C ASN A 243 -5.34 10.39 -23.89
N ASP A 244 -5.55 9.50 -22.92
CA ASP A 244 -4.48 8.70 -22.30
C ASP A 244 -3.29 9.54 -21.78
N LEU A 245 -3.52 10.83 -21.53
CA LEU A 245 -2.48 11.81 -21.25
C LEU A 245 -2.63 12.41 -19.85
N ILE A 246 -3.71 13.15 -19.62
CA ILE A 246 -3.93 13.89 -18.37
C ILE A 246 -5.02 13.17 -17.60
N TRP A 247 -4.84 13.00 -16.30
CA TRP A 247 -5.90 12.50 -15.44
C TRP A 247 -6.13 13.46 -14.28
N ALA A 248 -7.38 13.58 -13.88
CA ALA A 248 -7.78 14.32 -12.69
C ALA A 248 -8.96 13.60 -12.03
N GLY A 249 -9.10 13.74 -10.72
CA GLY A 249 -10.15 13.03 -10.01
C GLY A 249 -10.35 13.49 -8.58
N LEU A 250 -11.34 12.86 -7.97
CA LEU A 250 -11.73 13.07 -6.59
C LEU A 250 -11.68 11.73 -5.85
N SER A 251 -11.23 11.79 -4.60
CA SER A 251 -11.32 10.68 -3.67
C SER A 251 -12.11 11.14 -2.45
N TYR A 252 -13.03 10.31 -1.99
CA TYR A 252 -13.76 10.50 -0.76
C TYR A 252 -13.48 9.33 0.17
N ARG A 253 -12.80 9.63 1.27
CA ARG A 253 -12.53 8.69 2.35
C ARG A 253 -13.56 8.90 3.44
N LEU A 254 -14.37 7.87 3.69
CA LEU A 254 -15.51 7.96 4.59
C LEU A 254 -15.08 8.47 5.97
N ASN A 255 -15.75 9.52 6.45
CA ASN A 255 -15.54 10.16 7.76
C ASN A 255 -14.13 10.71 8.03
N ASP A 256 -13.26 10.85 7.02
CA ASP A 256 -11.90 11.37 7.22
C ASP A 256 -11.56 12.54 6.30
N ALA A 257 -11.60 12.34 4.97
CA ALA A 257 -11.07 13.33 4.04
C ALA A 257 -11.75 13.32 2.66
N VAL A 258 -11.74 14.47 2.00
CA VAL A 258 -11.98 14.60 0.56
C VAL A 258 -10.64 14.98 -0.07
N ALA A 259 -10.24 14.31 -1.14
CA ALA A 259 -9.00 14.60 -1.84
C ALA A 259 -9.21 14.93 -3.31
N PHE A 260 -8.40 15.86 -3.79
CA PHE A 260 -8.25 16.16 -5.21
C PHE A 260 -6.97 15.49 -5.72
N LEU A 261 -7.06 14.85 -6.88
CA LEU A 261 -5.92 14.17 -7.50
C LEU A 261 -5.76 14.66 -8.93
N ALA A 262 -4.52 14.84 -9.37
CA ALA A 262 -4.21 15.13 -10.76
C ALA A 262 -2.84 14.59 -11.17
N GLY A 263 -2.68 14.30 -12.45
CA GLY A 263 -1.41 13.86 -12.98
C GLY A 263 -1.38 13.73 -14.49
N VAL A 264 -0.23 13.28 -14.99
CA VAL A 264 0.08 13.24 -16.41
C VAL A 264 0.93 12.01 -16.76
N ASN A 265 0.60 11.38 -17.87
CA ASN A 265 1.46 10.45 -18.59
C ASN A 265 2.36 11.29 -19.51
N VAL A 266 3.67 11.29 -19.28
CA VAL A 266 4.59 12.23 -19.94
C VAL A 266 4.84 11.80 -21.39
N PRO A 267 4.41 12.55 -22.43
CA PRO A 267 4.50 12.11 -23.83
C PRO A 267 5.93 11.88 -24.32
N ARG A 268 6.87 12.66 -23.80
CA ARG A 268 8.29 12.61 -24.20
C ARG A 268 9.02 11.39 -23.63
N PHE A 269 8.46 10.77 -22.59
CA PHE A 269 9.03 9.62 -21.89
C PHE A 269 7.96 8.54 -21.79
N GLU A 270 7.84 7.72 -22.84
CA GLU A 270 6.83 6.66 -22.89
C GLU A 270 6.91 5.78 -21.64
N GLY A 271 5.76 5.61 -20.96
CA GLY A 271 5.65 4.83 -19.74
C GLY A 271 5.88 5.61 -18.44
N LEU A 272 6.33 6.87 -18.49
CA LEU A 272 6.45 7.74 -17.31
C LEU A 272 5.10 8.39 -16.99
N ARG A 273 4.67 8.25 -15.74
CA ARG A 273 3.50 8.88 -15.14
C ARG A 273 3.92 9.63 -13.87
N VAL A 274 3.39 10.83 -13.70
CA VAL A 274 3.56 11.63 -12.49
C VAL A 274 2.19 12.04 -11.97
N GLY A 275 2.01 12.00 -10.66
CA GLY A 275 0.75 12.32 -9.99
C GLY A 275 0.98 13.09 -8.70
N MET A 276 -0.02 13.89 -8.33
CA MET A 276 -0.09 14.59 -7.06
C MET A 276 -1.52 14.49 -6.53
N ALA A 277 -1.66 14.36 -5.22
CA ALA A 277 -2.94 14.40 -4.54
C ALA A 277 -2.86 15.28 -3.29
N TYR A 278 -3.94 15.99 -3.01
CA TYR A 278 -4.10 16.80 -1.80
C TYR A 278 -5.38 16.37 -1.08
N ASP A 279 -5.25 15.93 0.16
CA ASP A 279 -6.37 15.57 1.03
C ASP A 279 -6.72 16.75 1.92
N TYR A 280 -8.00 17.11 1.92
CA TYR A 280 -8.60 18.01 2.88
C TYR A 280 -9.36 17.19 3.93
N ASN A 281 -8.92 17.24 5.19
CA ASN A 281 -9.58 16.54 6.28
C ASN A 281 -10.93 17.19 6.60
N ILE A 282 -11.97 16.37 6.71
CA ILE A 282 -13.33 16.75 7.10
C ILE A 282 -13.74 16.15 8.46
N SER A 283 -12.85 15.35 9.06
CA SER A 283 -13.01 14.80 10.41
C SER A 283 -12.79 15.89 11.47
N ALA A 284 -12.94 15.53 12.75
CA ALA A 284 -12.66 16.43 13.87
C ALA A 284 -11.21 16.99 13.89
N LEU A 285 -10.32 16.46 13.05
CA LEU A 285 -8.96 16.95 12.89
C LEU A 285 -8.85 18.14 11.90
N SER A 286 -9.92 18.49 11.18
CA SER A 286 -9.92 19.54 10.14
C SER A 286 -9.38 20.87 10.62
N ASP A 287 -9.64 21.23 11.88
CA ASP A 287 -9.30 22.54 12.43
C ASP A 287 -7.84 22.62 12.92
N TYR A 288 -7.10 21.52 12.86
CA TYR A 288 -5.78 21.39 13.48
C TYR A 288 -4.65 21.04 12.50
N ASN A 289 -4.94 20.89 11.20
CA ASN A 289 -3.93 20.56 10.20
C ASN A 289 -4.19 21.23 8.84
N ASP A 290 -3.14 21.31 8.03
CA ASP A 290 -3.12 21.96 6.71
C ASP A 290 -3.40 20.98 5.55
N GLY A 291 -4.02 19.83 5.85
CA GLY A 291 -4.30 18.75 4.92
C GLY A 291 -3.14 17.77 4.76
N SER A 292 -3.20 16.93 3.73
CA SER A 292 -2.14 15.95 3.41
C SER A 292 -1.73 16.05 1.95
N LEU A 293 -0.44 15.95 1.65
CA LEU A 293 0.09 16.03 0.29
C LEU A 293 0.76 14.71 -0.09
N GLU A 294 0.49 14.23 -1.30
CA GLU A 294 1.05 12.99 -1.81
C GLU A 294 1.56 13.19 -3.24
N PHE A 295 2.77 12.71 -3.50
CA PHE A 295 3.40 12.70 -4.82
C PHE A 295 3.67 11.27 -5.27
N MET A 296 3.47 11.03 -6.56
CA MET A 296 3.74 9.74 -7.18
C MET A 296 4.52 9.90 -8.48
N ILE A 297 5.51 9.05 -8.67
CA ILE A 297 6.18 8.82 -9.94
C ILE A 297 6.07 7.33 -10.25
N ASN A 298 5.58 6.99 -11.44
CA ASN A 298 5.51 5.63 -11.92
C ASN A 298 6.17 5.55 -13.31
N TYR A 299 6.96 4.51 -13.54
CA TYR A 299 7.58 4.25 -14.84
C TYR A 299 7.40 2.79 -15.23
N CYS A 300 6.79 2.56 -16.39
CA CYS A 300 6.55 1.22 -16.93
C CYS A 300 7.23 1.02 -18.28
N TYR A 301 8.10 0.02 -18.35
CA TYR A 301 8.80 -0.37 -19.57
C TYR A 301 8.21 -1.67 -20.14
N LYS A 302 7.64 -1.58 -21.35
CA LYS A 302 7.09 -2.74 -22.08
C LYS A 302 8.21 -3.62 -22.62
N ILE A 303 8.27 -4.88 -22.19
CA ILE A 303 9.20 -5.86 -22.75
C ILE A 303 8.66 -6.35 -24.10
N VAL A 304 9.13 -5.76 -25.20
CA VAL A 304 8.87 -6.28 -26.55
C VAL A 304 9.81 -7.45 -26.82
N ARG A 305 9.30 -8.68 -26.75
CA ARG A 305 10.09 -9.87 -27.09
C ARG A 305 10.29 -9.91 -28.61
N LYS A 306 11.52 -9.68 -29.08
CA LYS A 306 11.87 -9.91 -30.49
C LYS A 306 11.53 -11.35 -30.87
N GLU A 307 10.75 -11.54 -31.94
CA GLU A 307 10.47 -12.87 -32.47
C GLU A 307 11.79 -13.58 -32.79
N LYS A 308 11.94 -14.82 -32.32
CA LYS A 308 13.08 -15.64 -32.71
C LYS A 308 12.86 -16.04 -34.18
N ILE A 309 13.59 -15.41 -35.10
CA ILE A 309 13.64 -15.83 -36.50
C ILE A 309 14.18 -17.27 -36.53
N GLN A 310 13.30 -18.26 -36.70
CA GLN A 310 13.72 -19.64 -36.92
C GLN A 310 14.19 -19.76 -38.37
N ARG A 311 15.52 -19.75 -38.58
CA ARG A 311 16.11 -20.09 -39.88
C ARG A 311 16.20 -21.62 -39.99
N TYR A 312 15.32 -22.22 -40.78
CA TYR A 312 15.49 -23.60 -41.20
C TYR A 312 16.59 -23.67 -42.25
N LYS A 313 17.70 -24.35 -41.94
CA LYS A 313 18.68 -24.75 -42.96
C LYS A 313 18.17 -26.03 -43.61
N SER A 314 17.76 -25.96 -44.87
CA SER A 314 17.47 -27.16 -45.66
C SER A 314 18.75 -27.97 -45.79
N VAL A 315 18.77 -29.18 -45.22
CA VAL A 315 19.87 -30.13 -45.44
C VAL A 315 19.65 -30.73 -46.83
N ARG A 316 20.34 -30.21 -47.85
CA ARG A 316 20.50 -30.95 -49.11
C ARG A 316 21.50 -32.06 -48.85
N PHE A 317 21.05 -33.30 -48.89
CA PHE A 317 21.93 -34.46 -49.02
C PHE A 317 22.54 -34.41 -50.43
N LEU A 318 23.86 -34.40 -50.49
CA LEU A 318 24.67 -34.54 -51.72
C LEU A 318 24.99 -36.02 -51.93
#